data_AF-A0A7W3X207-F1
#
_entry.id   AF-A0A7W3X207-F1
#
_cell.length_a   1.000
_cell.length_b   1.000
_cell.length_c   1.000
_cell.angle_alpha   90.00
_cell.angle_beta   90.00
_cell.angle_gamma   90.00
#
_symmetry.space_group_name_H-M   'P 1'
#
loop_
_entity.id
_entity.type
_entity.pdbx_description
1 polymer ?
#
loop_
_entity_poly.entity_id
_entity_poly.type
_entity_poly.pdbx_seq_one_letter_code
_entity_poly.pdbx_strand_id
1 'polypeptide(L)'
;EKGLQAAEARQHQAQVEFAAALAVAYASSEAGLIRRNIAAEDVDRARGDLKAAQALVDAGKEASLRVAQAQAGLSSAEAIAASREAEAAAALEQLSVLAGRAEPYSGTSESLLVREWVAPAIANVDSASVLSAKADVDASDAV
;
A
#
# COMPACT_ATOMS: atom_id res chain seq x y z
N GLU A 1 14.10 18.94 -35.68
CA GLU A 1 14.54 19.30 -34.31
C GLU A 1 13.37 19.40 -33.34
N LYS A 2 12.35 20.23 -33.60
CA LYS A 2 11.18 20.37 -32.70
C LYS A 2 10.40 19.08 -32.43
N GLY A 3 10.22 18.21 -33.43
CA GLY A 3 9.59 16.90 -33.22
C GLY A 3 10.41 15.95 -32.32
N LEU A 4 11.74 16.08 -32.30
CA LEU A 4 12.59 15.32 -31.37
C LEU A 4 12.43 15.85 -29.94
N GLN A 5 12.39 17.18 -29.77
CA GLN A 5 12.16 17.81 -28.46
C GLN A 5 10.80 17.41 -27.87
N ALA A 6 9.74 17.34 -28.68
CA ALA A 6 8.44 16.82 -28.23
C ALA A 6 8.51 15.35 -27.80
N ALA A 7 9.22 14.50 -28.56
CA ALA A 7 9.40 13.09 -28.19
C ALA A 7 10.19 12.93 -26.88
N GLU A 8 11.26 13.70 -26.69
CA GLU A 8 12.07 13.71 -25.46
C GLU A 8 11.26 14.19 -24.25
N ALA A 9 10.45 15.24 -24.42
CA ALA A 9 9.60 15.76 -23.35
C ALA A 9 8.52 14.75 -22.91
N ARG A 10 7.88 14.06 -23.88
CA ARG A 10 6.93 12.97 -23.58
C ARG A 10 7.61 11.78 -22.90
N GLN A 11 8.81 11.41 -23.33
CA GLN A 11 9.59 10.35 -22.69
C GLN A 11 9.89 10.72 -21.23
N HIS A 12 10.30 11.97 -20.98
CA HIS A 12 10.57 12.43 -19.62
C HIS A 12 9.30 12.42 -18.75
N GLN A 13 8.17 12.88 -19.28
CA GLN A 13 6.88 12.81 -18.58
C GLN A 13 6.51 11.36 -18.22
N ALA A 14 6.62 10.42 -19.16
CA ALA A 14 6.33 9.01 -18.91
C ALA A 14 7.23 8.40 -17.83
N GLN A 15 8.51 8.79 -17.77
CA GLN A 15 9.44 8.36 -16.71
C GLN A 15 9.01 8.87 -15.33
N VAL A 16 8.59 10.13 -15.23
CA VAL A 16 8.12 10.72 -13.97
C VAL A 16 6.82 10.06 -13.50
N GLU A 17 5.87 9.85 -14.41
CA GLU A 17 4.62 9.16 -14.10
C GLU A 17 4.84 7.72 -13.65
N PHE A 18 5.72 6.99 -14.34
CA PHE A 18 6.10 5.63 -13.94
C PHE A 18 6.76 5.58 -12.56
N ALA A 19 7.71 6.50 -12.28
CA ALA A 19 8.37 6.57 -10.98
C ALA A 19 7.37 6.88 -9.86
N ALA A 20 6.42 7.80 -10.10
CA ALA A 20 5.37 8.11 -9.13
C ALA A 20 4.45 6.91 -8.88
N ALA A 21 4.00 6.21 -9.93
CA ALA A 21 3.19 5.01 -9.79
C ALA A 21 3.91 3.91 -9.01
N LEU A 22 5.21 3.73 -9.25
CA LEU A 22 6.02 2.72 -8.55
C LEU A 22 6.18 3.06 -7.08
N ALA A 23 6.40 4.34 -6.74
CA ALA A 23 6.49 4.78 -5.36
C ALA A 23 5.17 4.54 -4.60
N VAL A 24 4.03 4.85 -5.22
CA VAL A 24 2.71 4.60 -4.62
C VAL A 24 2.47 3.10 -4.43
N ALA A 25 2.74 2.27 -5.45
CA ALA A 25 2.56 0.83 -5.35
C ALA A 25 3.42 0.22 -4.23
N TYR A 26 4.67 0.67 -4.10
CA TYR A 26 5.55 0.24 -3.02
C TYR A 26 4.98 0.62 -1.65
N ALA A 27 4.62 1.89 -1.45
CA ALA A 27 4.05 2.36 -0.19
C ALA A 27 2.74 1.65 0.17
N SER A 28 1.88 1.38 -0.82
CA SER A 28 0.65 0.60 -0.64
C SER A 28 0.93 -0.84 -0.21
N SER A 29 1.93 -1.50 -0.82
CA SER A 29 2.33 -2.86 -0.43
C SER A 29 2.87 -2.91 1.00
N GLU A 30 3.71 -1.94 1.39
CA GLU A 30 4.26 -1.84 2.73
C GLU A 30 3.16 -1.59 3.77
N ALA A 31 2.26 -0.64 3.51
CA ALA A 31 1.12 -0.35 4.38
C ALA A 31 0.17 -1.57 4.50
N GLY A 32 -0.04 -2.31 3.41
CA GLY A 32 -0.83 -3.54 3.40
C GLY A 32 -0.23 -4.61 4.31
N LEU A 33 1.08 -4.85 4.21
CA LEU A 33 1.81 -5.79 5.06
C LEU A 33 1.76 -5.41 6.54
N ILE A 34 1.90 -4.13 6.87
CA ILE A 34 1.78 -3.64 8.24
C ILE A 34 0.36 -3.88 8.78
N ARG A 35 -0.69 -3.54 8.01
CA ARG A 35 -2.09 -3.74 8.41
C ARG A 35 -2.44 -5.21 8.60
N ARG A 36 -1.90 -6.09 7.75
CA ARG A 36 -2.01 -7.55 7.87
C ARG A 36 -1.44 -8.03 9.20
N ASN A 37 -0.24 -7.59 9.55
CA ASN A 37 0.39 -7.99 10.81
C ASN A 37 -0.41 -7.49 12.03
N ILE A 38 -0.88 -6.24 12.02
CA ILE A 38 -1.74 -5.70 13.08
C ILE A 38 -3.02 -6.53 13.22
N ALA A 39 -3.67 -6.90 12.11
CA ALA A 39 -4.88 -7.71 12.15
C ALA A 39 -4.64 -9.13 12.69
N ALA A 40 -3.47 -9.72 12.43
CA ALA A 40 -3.07 -10.99 13.02
C ALA A 40 -2.89 -10.87 14.55
N GLU A 41 -2.25 -9.79 15.01
CA GLU A 41 -2.12 -9.49 16.45
C GLU A 41 -3.50 -9.27 17.12
N ASP A 42 -4.44 -8.64 16.42
CA ASP A 42 -5.81 -8.44 16.91
C ASP A 42 -6.56 -9.77 17.07
N VAL A 43 -6.37 -10.73 16.17
CA VAL A 43 -6.90 -12.09 16.31
C VAL A 43 -6.35 -12.77 17.56
N ASP A 44 -5.04 -12.69 17.78
CA ASP A 44 -4.41 -13.29 18.96
C ASP A 44 -4.90 -12.65 20.26
N ARG A 45 -5.11 -11.33 20.27
CA ARG A 45 -5.72 -10.62 21.40
C ARG A 45 -7.15 -11.09 21.64
N ALA A 46 -7.98 -11.18 20.61
CA ALA A 46 -9.37 -11.64 20.72
C ALA A 46 -9.48 -13.10 21.20
N ARG A 47 -8.53 -13.97 20.81
CA ARG A 47 -8.40 -15.34 21.35
C ARG A 47 -8.09 -15.32 22.85
N GLY A 48 -7.20 -14.42 23.28
CA GLY A 48 -6.89 -14.19 24.68
C GLY A 48 -8.13 -13.79 25.48
N ASP A 49 -8.92 -12.85 24.95
CA ASP A 49 -10.17 -12.37 25.57
C ASP A 49 -11.21 -13.49 25.69
N LEU A 50 -11.38 -14.32 24.65
CA LEU A 50 -12.26 -15.48 24.69
C LEU A 50 -11.83 -16.48 25.77
N LYS A 51 -10.54 -16.80 25.85
CA LYS A 51 -10.00 -17.71 26.88
C LYS A 51 -10.21 -17.17 28.29
N ALA A 52 -10.03 -15.86 28.49
CA ALA A 52 -10.27 -15.20 29.77
C ALA A 52 -11.75 -15.26 30.16
N ALA A 53 -12.66 -14.95 29.23
CA ALA A 53 -14.10 -15.03 29.46
C ALA A 53 -14.54 -16.46 29.82
N GLN A 54 -14.02 -17.48 29.13
CA GLN A 54 -14.29 -18.89 29.45
C GLN A 54 -13.86 -19.23 30.88
N ALA A 55 -12.64 -18.86 31.27
CA ALA A 55 -12.14 -19.12 32.62
C ALA A 55 -12.95 -18.43 33.72
N LEU A 56 -13.48 -17.23 33.47
CA LEU A 56 -14.33 -16.52 34.43
C LEU A 56 -15.71 -17.16 34.56
N VAL A 57 -16.30 -17.63 33.46
CA VAL A 57 -17.56 -18.38 33.49
C VAL A 57 -17.39 -19.72 34.20
N ASP A 58 -16.31 -20.46 33.92
CA ASP A 58 -15.99 -21.73 34.60
C ASP A 58 -15.78 -21.54 36.11
N ALA A 59 -15.23 -20.40 36.52
CA ALA A 59 -15.10 -20.01 37.92
C ALA A 59 -16.40 -19.48 38.56
N GLY A 60 -17.51 -19.43 37.80
CA GLY A 60 -18.80 -18.90 38.26
C GLY A 60 -18.84 -17.38 38.47
N LYS A 61 -17.88 -16.64 37.91
CA LYS A 61 -17.71 -15.19 38.12
C LYS A 61 -18.39 -14.32 37.06
N GLU A 62 -18.80 -14.89 35.93
CA GLU A 62 -19.45 -14.17 34.83
C GLU A 62 -20.59 -14.97 34.20
N ALA A 63 -21.47 -14.28 33.47
CA ALA A 63 -22.55 -14.90 32.69
C ALA A 63 -22.04 -15.46 31.36
N SER A 64 -22.63 -16.58 30.89
CA SER A 64 -22.32 -17.21 29.60
C SER A 64 -22.46 -16.28 28.39
N LEU A 65 -23.28 -15.22 28.50
CA LEU A 65 -23.38 -14.16 27.51
C LEU A 65 -22.02 -13.53 27.18
N ARG A 66 -21.12 -13.40 28.16
CA ARG A 66 -19.80 -12.78 27.97
C ARG A 66 -18.88 -13.63 27.09
N VAL A 67 -18.97 -14.96 27.20
CA VAL A 67 -18.28 -15.89 26.29
C VAL A 67 -18.83 -15.77 24.87
N ALA A 68 -20.16 -15.71 24.70
CA ALA A 68 -20.77 -15.54 23.38
C ALA A 68 -20.34 -14.21 22.72
N GLN A 69 -20.26 -13.12 23.49
CA GLN A 69 -19.77 -11.83 23.02
C GLN A 69 -18.28 -11.89 22.63
N ALA A 70 -17.43 -12.53 23.44
CA ALA A 70 -16.01 -12.69 23.14
C ALA A 70 -15.80 -13.56 21.88
N GLN A 71 -16.62 -14.60 21.69
CA GLN A 71 -16.58 -15.44 20.50
C GLN A 71 -17.01 -14.68 19.23
N ALA A 72 -18.02 -13.82 19.32
CA ALA A 72 -18.38 -12.92 18.24
C ALA A 72 -17.25 -11.92 17.91
N GLY A 73 -16.57 -11.40 18.95
CA GLY A 73 -15.38 -10.56 18.80
C GLY A 73 -14.24 -11.26 18.06
N LEU A 74 -13.93 -12.51 18.42
CA LEU A 74 -12.94 -13.33 17.72
C LEU A 74 -13.32 -13.55 16.25
N SER A 75 -14.57 -13.95 15.97
CA SER A 75 -15.02 -14.16 14.60
C SER A 75 -14.93 -12.88 13.75
N SER A 76 -15.20 -11.71 14.33
CA SER A 76 -15.03 -10.42 13.67
C SER A 76 -13.55 -10.13 13.38
N ALA A 77 -12.66 -10.34 14.35
CA ALA A 77 -11.22 -10.17 14.16
C ALA A 77 -10.66 -11.09 13.07
N GLU A 78 -11.08 -12.36 13.03
CA GLU A 78 -10.67 -13.32 12.00
C GLU A 78 -11.14 -12.92 10.60
N ALA A 79 -12.36 -12.38 10.47
CA ALA A 79 -12.86 -11.86 9.20
C ALA A 79 -12.07 -10.63 8.72
N ILE A 80 -11.72 -9.72 9.64
CA ILE A 80 -10.87 -8.56 9.32
C ILE A 80 -9.48 -9.03 8.89
N ALA A 81 -8.87 -9.97 9.61
CA ALA A 81 -7.57 -10.52 9.27
C ALA A 81 -7.55 -11.16 7.87
N ALA A 82 -8.58 -11.94 7.52
CA ALA A 82 -8.73 -12.50 6.18
C ALA A 82 -8.83 -11.41 5.09
N SER A 83 -9.57 -10.32 5.36
CA SER A 83 -9.63 -9.18 4.45
C SER A 83 -8.27 -8.50 4.28
N ARG A 84 -7.53 -8.29 5.38
CA ARG A 84 -6.21 -7.66 5.34
C ARG A 84 -5.16 -8.53 4.65
N GLU A 85 -5.25 -9.85 4.77
CA GLU A 85 -4.41 -10.79 4.02
C GLU A 85 -4.62 -10.61 2.51
N ALA A 86 -5.88 -10.60 2.06
CA ALA A 86 -6.22 -10.44 0.65
C ALA A 86 -5.79 -9.06 0.10
N GLU A 87 -6.00 -7.98 0.87
CA GLU A 87 -5.55 -6.64 0.50
C GLU A 87 -4.02 -6.54 0.37
N ALA A 88 -3.28 -7.17 1.29
CA ALA A 88 -1.81 -7.19 1.24
C ALA A 88 -1.29 -7.96 0.01
N ALA A 89 -1.89 -9.11 -0.29
CA ALA A 89 -1.57 -9.89 -1.48
C ALA A 89 -1.84 -9.09 -2.76
N ALA A 90 -3.00 -8.45 -2.88
CA ALA A 90 -3.36 -7.63 -4.04
C ALA A 90 -2.39 -6.45 -4.23
N ALA A 91 -1.93 -5.82 -3.15
CA ALA A 91 -0.96 -4.73 -3.23
C ALA A 91 0.42 -5.20 -3.72
N LEU A 92 0.87 -6.38 -3.27
CA LEU A 92 2.12 -7.00 -3.75
C LEU A 92 2.03 -7.44 -5.21
N GLU A 93 0.89 -7.96 -5.65
CA GLU A 93 0.64 -8.28 -7.05
C GLU A 93 0.74 -7.04 -7.94
N GLN A 94 0.08 -5.94 -7.55
CA GLN A 94 0.16 -4.67 -8.29
C GLN A 94 1.59 -4.15 -8.41
N LEU A 95 2.37 -4.24 -7.31
CA LEU A 95 3.78 -3.87 -7.34
C LEU A 95 4.59 -4.76 -8.30
N SER A 96 4.28 -6.05 -8.36
CA SER A 96 4.97 -7.02 -9.22
C SER A 96 4.69 -6.75 -10.69
N VAL A 97 3.42 -6.50 -11.03
CA VAL A 97 2.98 -6.12 -12.39
C VAL A 97 3.71 -4.84 -12.83
N LEU A 98 3.75 -3.82 -11.98
CA LEU A 98 4.38 -2.54 -12.33
C LEU A 98 5.91 -2.64 -12.44
N ALA A 99 6.53 -3.51 -11.64
CA ALA A 99 7.96 -3.81 -11.73
C ALA A 99 8.32 -4.76 -12.88
N GLY A 100 7.34 -5.22 -13.67
CA GLY A 100 7.56 -6.15 -14.78
C GLY A 100 8.05 -7.54 -14.32
N ARG A 101 7.70 -7.96 -13.11
CA ARG A 101 8.05 -9.29 -12.58
C ARG A 101 6.96 -10.29 -12.91
N ALA A 102 7.37 -11.44 -13.44
CA ALA A 102 6.47 -12.57 -13.68
C ALA A 102 6.07 -13.28 -12.38
N GLU A 103 6.99 -13.36 -11.41
CA GLU A 103 6.73 -13.92 -10.09
C GLU A 103 6.25 -12.81 -9.14
N PRO A 104 5.14 -13.00 -8.41
CA PRO A 104 4.68 -12.05 -7.42
C PRO A 104 5.68 -11.87 -6.28
N TYR A 105 5.87 -10.62 -5.84
CA TYR A 105 6.61 -10.32 -4.62
C TYR A 105 5.91 -10.93 -3.40
N SER A 106 6.69 -11.47 -2.48
CA SER A 106 6.21 -12.01 -1.20
C SER A 106 6.37 -11.03 -0.03
N GLY A 107 6.88 -9.83 -0.28
CA GLY A 107 7.14 -8.83 0.74
C GLY A 107 7.98 -7.65 0.24
N THR A 108 8.26 -6.71 1.13
CA THR A 108 9.18 -5.59 0.92
C THR A 108 10.45 -5.78 1.75
N SER A 109 11.62 -5.43 1.20
CA SER A 109 12.91 -5.64 1.88
C SER A 109 13.27 -4.50 2.84
N GLU A 110 12.93 -3.26 2.50
CA GLU A 110 13.18 -2.08 3.34
C GLU A 110 11.89 -1.29 3.58
N SER A 111 11.76 -0.71 4.77
CA SER A 111 10.66 0.22 5.05
C SER A 111 11.01 1.60 4.50
N LEU A 112 10.20 2.10 3.57
CA LEU A 112 10.31 3.49 3.11
C LEU A 112 9.49 4.44 4.00
N LEU A 113 8.54 3.92 4.79
CA LEU A 113 7.72 4.71 5.69
C LEU A 113 8.48 5.20 6.94
N VAL A 114 9.50 4.45 7.38
CA VAL A 114 10.32 4.79 8.55
C VAL A 114 11.65 5.43 8.16
N ARG A 115 11.98 5.44 6.87
CA ARG A 115 13.23 6.02 6.36
C ARG A 115 13.15 7.54 6.36
N GLU A 116 14.17 8.19 6.93
CA GLU A 116 14.33 9.63 6.83
C GLU A 116 14.68 10.02 5.38
N TRP A 117 13.90 10.94 4.81
CA TRP A 117 14.09 11.41 3.45
C TRP A 117 14.70 12.81 3.45
N VAL A 118 15.79 12.98 2.70
CA VAL A 118 16.33 14.31 2.42
C VAL A 118 15.44 14.95 1.36
N ALA A 119 14.72 16.00 1.74
CA ALA A 119 13.93 16.77 0.79
C ALA A 119 14.86 17.38 -0.28
N PRO A 120 14.61 17.14 -1.57
CA PRO A 120 15.39 17.80 -2.60
C PRO A 120 15.15 19.31 -2.55
N ALA A 121 16.17 20.10 -2.91
CA ALA A 121 15.99 21.53 -3.11
C ALA A 121 14.97 21.75 -4.22
N ILE A 122 13.84 22.39 -3.90
CA ILE A 122 12.81 22.71 -4.88
C ILE A 122 13.34 23.84 -5.77
N ALA A 123 13.78 23.48 -6.98
CA ALA A 123 14.06 24.46 -8.02
C ALA A 123 12.75 24.87 -8.71
N ASN A 124 12.57 26.16 -9.01
CA ASN A 124 11.45 26.66 -9.82
C ASN A 124 11.64 26.27 -11.29
N VAL A 125 11.42 25.00 -11.60
CA VAL A 125 11.41 24.46 -12.95
C VAL A 125 9.98 23.99 -13.27
N ASP A 126 9.52 24.18 -14.50
CA ASP A 126 8.23 23.68 -14.96
C ASP A 126 8.12 22.16 -14.75
N SER A 127 6.92 21.69 -14.40
CA SER A 127 6.67 20.25 -14.27
C SER A 127 6.85 19.54 -15.62
N ALA A 128 7.19 18.25 -15.59
CA ALA A 128 7.37 17.45 -16.80
C ALA A 128 6.14 17.47 -17.74
N SER A 129 4.93 17.53 -17.17
CA SER A 129 3.68 17.68 -17.90
C SER A 129 3.56 19.03 -18.64
N VAL A 130 3.99 20.12 -18.01
CA VAL A 130 4.01 21.46 -18.63
C VAL A 130 5.05 21.53 -19.73
N LEU A 131 6.23 20.94 -19.51
CA LEU A 131 7.29 20.87 -20.52
C LEU A 131 6.86 20.05 -21.75
N SER A 132 6.21 18.90 -21.55
CA SER A 132 5.67 18.09 -22.65
C SER A 132 4.58 18.84 -23.43
N ALA A 133 3.64 19.49 -22.73
CA ALA A 133 2.59 20.26 -23.38
C ALA A 133 3.15 21.43 -24.22
N LYS A 134 4.16 22.14 -23.71
CA LYS A 134 4.86 23.21 -24.45
C LYS A 134 5.55 22.67 -25.69
N ALA A 135 6.29 21.58 -25.56
CA ALA A 135 7.00 20.97 -26.69
C ALA A 135 6.04 20.45 -27.77
N ASP A 136 4.87 19.94 -27.39
CA ASP A 136 3.82 19.52 -28.32
C ASP A 136 3.23 20.70 -29.10
N VAL A 137 2.97 21.83 -28.43
CA VAL A 137 2.52 23.07 -29.08
C VAL A 137 3.58 23.61 -30.04
N ASP A 138 4.84 23.66 -29.62
CA ASP A 138 5.95 24.12 -30.46
C ASP A 138 6.17 23.26 -31.70
N ALA A 139 5.92 21.95 -31.59
CA ALA A 139 5.99 21.01 -32.70
C ALA A 139 4.82 21.15 -33.68
N SER A 140 3.60 21.46 -33.19
CA SER A 140 2.44 21.71 -34.06
C SER A 140 2.55 23.02 -34.84
N ASP A 141 3.17 24.05 -34.26
CA ASP A 141 3.39 25.35 -34.92
C ASP A 141 4.46 25.32 -36.01
N ALA A 142 5.17 24.20 -36.16
CA ALA A 142 6.28 24.02 -37.10
C ALA A 142 5.90 23.28 -38.39
N VAL A 143 4.63 22.86 -38.50
CA VAL A 143 4.03 22.13 -39.63
C VAL A 143 3.20 23.10 -40.47
#